data_AF-A0A495X7D4-F1
#
_entry.id   AF-A0A495X7D4-F1
#
_cell.length_a   1.000
_cell.length_b   1.000
_cell.length_c   1.000
_cell.angle_alpha   90.00
_cell.angle_beta   90.00
_cell.angle_gamma   90.00
#
_symmetry.space_group_name_H-M   'P 1'
#
loop_
_entity.id
_entity.type
_entity.pdbx_description
1 polymer ?
#
loop_
_entity_poly.entity_id
_entity_poly.type
_entity_poly.pdbx_seq_one_letter_code
_entity_poly.pdbx_strand_id
1 'polypeptide(L)'
;MRDVEWTEDELDRALDGLYREIETDQSGLPGVRANLVAAARTPGAVDLGGRRPVRRRVLAAAAVVLLVVAGVVAQTVVFAPGSASAQARETLTSAADIAARAQDPVVTAGRYRHVTTHAWWLKTVGAEDRSFSFLNENVVEVWIPADPTGEWLQRRRETGNRKWVEGTEAEARAAGAVIEEVPWPEQRAKGGAFSQNLPEHGGWQFPRPEFAAGLPTDPEQLYQRLRADSGGGGRALVYAADALRTGLLPAATRANLLRALAHLPGLDVTDDAADLDGRRGVALGVAEDGERQEIILDPATGEVIGERKVSDSMFAGVPKGTVTSYSSVTTAVVDALPGS
;
A
#
# COMPACT_ATOMS: atom_id res chain seq x y z
N MET A 1 9.24 -43.03 -10.49
CA MET A 1 8.08 -43.56 -11.26
C MET A 1 7.36 -42.33 -11.79
N ARG A 2 7.67 -42.00 -13.06
CA ARG A 2 7.18 -40.91 -13.94
C ARG A 2 6.86 -39.55 -13.31
N ASP A 3 7.78 -38.60 -13.53
CA ASP A 3 7.53 -37.16 -13.48
C ASP A 3 6.52 -36.80 -14.59
N VAL A 4 5.50 -36.03 -14.23
CA VAL A 4 4.56 -35.44 -15.19
C VAL A 4 5.12 -34.07 -15.57
N GLU A 5 5.92 -34.02 -16.61
CA GLU A 5 6.25 -32.76 -17.30
C GLU A 5 5.02 -32.34 -18.12
N TRP A 6 4.47 -31.18 -17.78
CA TRP A 6 3.38 -30.58 -18.53
C TRP A 6 3.95 -30.00 -19.82
N THR A 7 3.31 -30.31 -20.95
CA THR A 7 3.71 -29.74 -22.24
C THR A 7 3.26 -28.28 -22.35
N GLU A 8 3.95 -27.45 -23.14
CA GLU A 8 3.56 -26.05 -23.34
C GLU A 8 2.10 -25.93 -23.83
N ASP A 9 1.64 -26.87 -24.64
CA ASP A 9 0.25 -26.96 -25.14
C ASP A 9 -0.79 -27.29 -24.05
N GLU A 10 -0.39 -27.93 -22.95
CA GLU A 10 -1.26 -28.20 -21.79
C GLU A 10 -1.29 -27.01 -20.83
N LEU A 11 -0.16 -26.29 -20.72
CA LEU A 11 -0.07 -25.04 -19.98
C LEU A 11 -0.93 -23.95 -20.65
N ASP A 12 -0.85 -23.85 -21.98
CA ASP A 12 -1.63 -22.88 -22.76
C ASP A 12 -3.13 -23.17 -22.68
N ARG A 13 -3.55 -24.45 -22.67
CA ARG A 13 -4.97 -24.82 -22.45
C ARG A 13 -5.46 -24.54 -21.04
N ALA A 14 -4.62 -24.70 -20.03
CA ALA A 14 -4.96 -24.39 -18.64
C ALA A 14 -5.07 -22.87 -18.41
N LEU A 15 -4.20 -22.09 -19.06
CA LEU A 15 -4.24 -20.62 -19.05
C LEU A 15 -5.47 -20.10 -19.82
N ASP A 16 -5.77 -20.64 -20.99
CA ASP A 16 -6.94 -20.23 -21.80
C ASP A 16 -8.29 -20.53 -21.12
N GLY A 17 -8.33 -21.51 -20.22
CA GLY A 17 -9.48 -21.79 -19.36
C GLY A 17 -9.64 -20.81 -18.19
N LEU A 18 -8.54 -20.22 -17.69
CA LEU A 18 -8.53 -19.28 -16.57
C LEU A 18 -8.86 -17.84 -17.01
N TYR A 19 -8.55 -17.48 -18.27
CA TYR A 19 -8.73 -16.13 -18.81
C TYR A 19 -10.07 -15.89 -19.52
N ARG A 20 -10.90 -16.93 -19.69
CA ARG A 20 -12.20 -16.79 -20.37
C ARG A 20 -13.33 -16.22 -19.49
N GLU A 21 -13.13 -16.15 -18.18
CA GLU A 21 -14.13 -15.62 -17.22
C GLU A 21 -13.86 -14.17 -16.77
N ILE A 22 -12.84 -13.52 -17.32
CA ILE A 22 -12.50 -12.13 -16.98
C ILE A 22 -12.23 -11.36 -18.27
N GLU A 23 -13.21 -10.62 -18.77
CA GLU A 23 -12.96 -9.55 -19.75
C GLU A 23 -12.12 -8.45 -19.06
N THR A 24 -10.80 -8.65 -19.02
CA THR A 24 -9.83 -7.66 -18.55
C THR A 24 -9.25 -6.91 -19.75
N ASP A 25 -9.25 -5.59 -19.64
CA ASP A 25 -8.60 -4.64 -20.53
C ASP A 25 -7.14 -5.06 -20.80
N GLN A 26 -6.77 -5.16 -22.08
CA GLN A 26 -5.55 -5.81 -22.57
C GLN A 26 -4.25 -5.01 -22.34
N SER A 27 -4.29 -3.93 -21.55
CA SER A 27 -3.18 -2.99 -21.37
C SER A 27 -2.12 -3.46 -20.35
N GLY A 28 -2.43 -4.38 -19.43
CA GLY A 28 -1.52 -4.85 -18.36
C GLY A 28 -0.82 -6.21 -18.57
N LEU A 29 -1.21 -6.97 -19.59
CA LEU A 29 -0.76 -8.35 -19.80
C LEU A 29 0.75 -8.53 -20.09
N PRO A 30 1.46 -7.60 -20.78
CA PRO A 30 2.88 -7.79 -21.09
C PRO A 30 3.79 -7.82 -19.86
N GLY A 31 3.49 -7.02 -18.83
CA GLY A 31 4.28 -6.95 -17.59
C GLY A 31 4.13 -8.20 -16.71
N VAL A 32 2.90 -8.70 -16.59
CA VAL A 32 2.58 -9.91 -15.81
C VAL A 32 3.22 -11.15 -16.46
N ARG A 33 3.15 -11.26 -17.79
CA ARG A 33 3.76 -12.38 -18.53
C ARG A 33 5.30 -12.37 -18.43
N ALA A 34 5.93 -11.19 -18.51
CA ALA A 34 7.37 -11.06 -18.39
C ALA A 34 7.88 -11.50 -17.01
N ASN A 35 7.15 -11.18 -15.94
CA ASN A 35 7.49 -11.57 -14.57
C ASN A 35 7.34 -13.08 -14.33
N LEU A 36 6.29 -13.71 -14.90
CA LEU A 36 6.08 -15.16 -14.82
C LEU A 36 7.16 -15.96 -15.57
N VAL A 37 7.57 -15.49 -16.74
CA VAL A 37 8.63 -16.12 -17.54
C VAL A 37 10.01 -15.92 -16.92
N ALA A 38 10.25 -14.76 -16.29
CA ALA A 38 11.50 -14.52 -15.54
C ALA A 38 11.61 -15.44 -14.30
N ALA A 39 10.52 -15.67 -13.59
CA ALA A 39 10.48 -16.61 -12.47
C ALA A 39 10.73 -18.07 -12.92
N ALA A 40 10.20 -18.48 -14.08
CA ALA A 40 10.39 -19.81 -14.63
C ALA A 40 11.80 -20.08 -15.19
N ARG A 41 12.59 -19.03 -15.50
CA ARG A 41 13.92 -19.15 -16.11
C ARG A 41 15.09 -19.16 -15.12
N THR A 42 14.83 -19.20 -13.81
CA THR A 42 15.89 -19.29 -12.80
C THR A 42 16.23 -20.75 -12.53
N PRO A 43 17.32 -21.33 -13.06
CA PRO A 43 17.63 -22.73 -12.85
C PRO A 43 18.43 -22.85 -11.55
N GLY A 44 17.75 -23.20 -10.46
CA GLY A 44 18.40 -23.63 -9.22
C GLY A 44 18.79 -25.11 -9.29
N ALA A 45 19.74 -25.48 -10.15
CA ALA A 45 20.33 -26.82 -10.14
C ALA A 45 21.34 -26.91 -8.99
N VAL A 46 21.01 -27.64 -7.92
CA VAL A 46 21.97 -27.99 -6.87
C VAL A 46 22.34 -29.47 -7.05
N ASP A 47 23.60 -29.69 -7.44
CA ASP A 47 24.25 -31.00 -7.53
C ASP A 47 24.33 -31.64 -6.13
N LEU A 48 23.73 -32.83 -5.97
CA LEU A 48 23.74 -33.60 -4.71
C LEU A 48 24.74 -34.75 -4.80
N GLY A 49 26.02 -34.43 -4.69
CA GLY A 49 27.11 -35.40 -4.52
C GLY A 49 27.43 -35.71 -3.05
N GLY A 50 27.37 -36.99 -2.67
CA GLY A 50 28.30 -37.58 -1.68
C GLY A 50 27.82 -37.79 -0.23
N ARG A 51 27.52 -39.06 0.08
CA ARG A 51 27.20 -39.69 1.39
C ARG A 51 28.15 -39.35 2.57
N ARG A 52 27.58 -38.97 3.74
CA ARG A 52 27.70 -39.65 5.09
C ARG A 52 27.10 -38.78 6.25
N PRO A 53 26.58 -39.37 7.35
CA PRO A 53 25.71 -38.67 8.29
C PRO A 53 26.42 -38.26 9.60
N VAL A 54 26.31 -36.99 10.01
CA VAL A 54 26.50 -36.59 11.42
C VAL A 54 25.44 -35.54 11.79
N ARG A 55 24.67 -35.88 12.82
CA ARG A 55 23.60 -35.06 13.42
C ARG A 55 24.14 -33.70 13.89
N ARG A 56 23.65 -32.61 13.32
CA ARG A 56 23.56 -31.30 14.00
C ARG A 56 22.27 -30.61 13.60
N ARG A 57 21.51 -30.21 14.62
CA ARG A 57 20.30 -29.39 14.53
C ARG A 57 20.66 -28.07 13.88
N VAL A 58 20.10 -27.77 12.72
CA VAL A 58 20.09 -26.44 12.11
C VAL A 58 18.64 -26.14 11.80
N LEU A 59 18.15 -25.05 12.38
CA LEU A 59 16.88 -24.42 12.06
C LEU A 59 16.86 -24.19 10.55
N ALA A 60 16.01 -24.94 9.85
CA ALA A 60 15.73 -24.69 8.46
C ALA A 60 14.98 -23.36 8.37
N ALA A 61 15.65 -22.33 7.85
CA ALA A 61 14.98 -21.18 7.27
C ALA A 61 14.16 -21.72 6.10
N ALA A 62 12.87 -21.92 6.32
CA ALA A 62 11.95 -22.33 5.27
C ALA A 62 11.78 -21.13 4.33
N ALA A 63 12.41 -21.20 3.16
CA ALA A 63 12.03 -20.40 2.01
C ALA A 63 10.63 -20.85 1.60
N VAL A 64 9.61 -20.18 2.13
CA VAL A 64 8.22 -20.39 1.72
C VAL A 64 8.00 -19.58 0.45
N VAL A 65 8.17 -20.24 -0.70
CA VAL A 65 7.64 -19.74 -1.96
C VAL A 65 6.12 -19.98 -1.91
N LEU A 66 5.36 -18.98 -1.46
CA LEU A 66 3.91 -18.96 -1.62
C LEU A 66 3.58 -18.23 -2.91
N LEU A 67 2.95 -18.97 -3.83
CA LEU A 67 2.35 -18.48 -5.06
C LEU A 67 1.34 -17.37 -4.75
N VAL A 68 1.73 -16.12 -4.99
CA VAL A 68 0.87 -14.93 -4.95
C VAL A 68 0.02 -14.92 -6.22
N VAL A 69 -1.05 -15.71 -6.25
CA VAL A 69 -2.01 -15.65 -7.38
C VAL A 69 -3.16 -14.67 -7.09
N ALA A 70 -3.24 -14.07 -5.89
CA ALA A 70 -4.30 -13.09 -5.57
C ALA A 70 -3.92 -11.90 -4.67
N GLY A 71 -2.67 -11.79 -4.19
CA GLY A 71 -2.23 -10.67 -3.34
C GLY A 71 -2.82 -10.63 -1.92
N VAL A 72 -3.56 -11.66 -1.50
CA VAL A 72 -4.28 -11.69 -0.20
C VAL A 72 -3.40 -12.13 0.96
N VAL A 73 -2.25 -12.79 0.73
CA VAL A 73 -1.39 -13.31 1.81
C VAL A 73 0.02 -12.73 1.68
N ALA A 74 0.53 -12.11 2.75
CA ALA A 74 1.86 -11.54 2.80
C ALA A 74 2.86 -12.45 3.54
N GLN A 75 4.15 -12.29 3.24
CA GLN A 75 5.22 -13.00 3.95
C GLN A 75 5.32 -12.57 5.42
N THR A 76 5.81 -13.46 6.28
CA THR A 76 6.05 -13.19 7.69
C THR A 76 7.40 -12.53 7.89
N VAL A 77 7.43 -11.32 8.48
CA VAL A 77 8.65 -10.59 8.86
C VAL A 77 8.70 -10.50 10.39
N VAL A 78 9.89 -10.61 10.98
CA VAL A 78 10.10 -10.51 12.43
C VAL A 78 10.64 -9.12 12.76
N PHE A 79 9.85 -8.33 13.50
CA PHE A 79 10.24 -6.99 13.93
C PHE A 79 10.98 -7.05 15.28
N ALA A 80 12.08 -6.30 15.38
CA ALA A 80 12.81 -6.14 16.63
C ALA A 80 12.31 -4.91 17.40
N PRO A 81 12.11 -4.99 18.73
CA PRO A 81 11.84 -3.81 19.55
C PRO A 81 13.09 -2.93 19.62
N GLY A 82 12.93 -1.62 19.43
CA GLY A 82 14.04 -0.65 19.36
C GLY A 82 13.81 0.39 18.26
N SER A 83 14.80 1.23 17.93
CA SER A 83 14.73 2.18 16.79
C SER A 83 14.55 1.45 15.45
N ALA A 84 14.30 2.19 14.37
CA ALA A 84 14.26 1.62 13.02
C ALA A 84 15.53 0.79 12.71
N SER A 85 15.37 -0.28 11.94
CA SER A 85 16.47 -1.15 11.53
C SER A 85 17.53 -0.39 10.75
N ALA A 86 18.77 -0.90 10.69
CA ALA A 86 19.83 -0.25 9.91
C ALA A 86 19.44 -0.12 8.43
N GLN A 87 18.81 -1.15 7.87
CA GLN A 87 18.36 -1.18 6.48
C GLN A 87 17.22 -0.17 6.23
N ALA A 88 16.25 -0.07 7.14
CA ALA A 88 15.19 0.93 7.03
C ALA A 88 15.73 2.36 7.10
N ARG A 89 16.68 2.63 8.00
CA ARG A 89 17.33 3.95 8.11
C ARG A 89 18.11 4.31 6.85
N GLU A 90 18.84 3.36 6.27
CA GLU A 90 19.55 3.57 5.01
C GLU A 90 18.57 3.85 3.85
N THR A 91 17.52 3.04 3.73
CA THR A 91 16.46 3.22 2.72
C THR A 91 15.81 4.60 2.82
N LEU A 92 15.41 5.00 4.02
CA LEU A 92 14.80 6.31 4.28
C LEU A 92 15.77 7.47 4.02
N THR A 93 17.04 7.31 4.39
CA THR A 93 18.07 8.34 4.13
C THR A 93 18.28 8.51 2.63
N SER A 94 18.38 7.41 1.89
CA SER A 94 18.49 7.43 0.42
C SER A 94 17.28 8.09 -0.23
N ALA A 95 16.06 7.67 0.15
CA ALA A 95 14.82 8.26 -0.34
C ALA A 95 14.72 9.75 0.01
N ALA A 96 15.16 10.17 1.20
CA ALA A 96 15.20 11.57 1.60
C ALA A 96 16.18 12.40 0.75
N ASP A 97 17.34 11.86 0.43
CA ASP A 97 18.34 12.55 -0.40
C ASP A 97 17.88 12.72 -1.84
N ILE A 98 17.11 11.75 -2.37
CA ILE A 98 16.44 11.85 -3.67
C ILE A 98 15.32 12.89 -3.61
N ALA A 99 14.44 12.80 -2.62
CA ALA A 99 13.32 13.71 -2.44
C ALA A 99 13.78 15.17 -2.30
N ALA A 100 14.91 15.41 -1.63
CA ALA A 100 15.49 16.74 -1.45
C ALA A 100 16.00 17.36 -2.77
N ARG A 101 16.33 16.53 -3.77
CA ARG A 101 16.79 16.97 -5.10
C ARG A 101 15.65 17.06 -6.11
N ALA A 102 14.52 16.43 -5.83
CA ALA A 102 13.35 16.48 -6.68
C ALA A 102 12.78 17.90 -6.74
N GLN A 103 12.35 18.32 -7.94
CA GLN A 103 11.62 19.56 -8.11
C GLN A 103 10.15 19.29 -7.87
N ASP A 104 9.51 20.11 -7.02
CA ASP A 104 8.07 20.00 -6.81
C ASP A 104 7.33 20.45 -8.08
N PRO A 105 6.38 19.65 -8.61
CA PRO A 105 5.63 20.03 -9.80
C PRO A 105 4.89 21.36 -9.60
N VAL A 106 5.13 22.31 -10.50
CA VAL A 106 4.47 23.62 -10.47
C VAL A 106 3.04 23.49 -10.99
N VAL A 107 2.07 23.68 -10.11
CA VAL A 107 0.65 23.80 -10.45
C VAL A 107 0.35 25.28 -10.69
N THR A 108 -0.01 25.65 -11.92
CA THR A 108 -0.37 27.03 -12.27
C THR A 108 -1.88 27.25 -12.14
N ALA A 109 -2.33 28.49 -12.04
CA ALA A 109 -3.75 28.82 -12.02
C ALA A 109 -4.52 28.14 -13.17
N GLY A 110 -5.70 27.59 -12.86
CA GLY A 110 -6.51 26.80 -13.79
C GLY A 110 -6.12 25.32 -13.90
N ARG A 111 -4.94 24.93 -13.41
CA ARG A 111 -4.52 23.52 -13.32
C ARG A 111 -4.68 22.98 -11.91
N TYR A 112 -4.69 21.65 -11.82
CA TYR A 112 -4.89 20.92 -10.58
C TYR A 112 -3.80 19.87 -10.42
N ARG A 113 -3.35 19.67 -9.19
CA ARG A 113 -2.71 18.41 -8.81
C ARG A 113 -3.80 17.36 -8.65
N HIS A 114 -3.69 16.28 -9.41
CA HIS A 114 -4.59 15.14 -9.35
C HIS A 114 -3.90 14.00 -8.62
N VAL A 115 -4.44 13.59 -7.48
CA VAL A 115 -3.97 12.42 -6.71
C VAL A 115 -5.01 11.33 -6.87
N THR A 116 -4.60 10.19 -7.42
CA THR A 116 -5.43 8.99 -7.53
C THR A 116 -4.90 7.92 -6.59
N THR A 117 -5.81 7.27 -5.88
CA THR A 117 -5.53 6.12 -5.04
C THR A 117 -6.45 4.99 -5.44
N HIS A 118 -5.88 3.97 -6.05
CA HIS A 118 -6.54 2.70 -6.32
C HIS A 118 -6.25 1.78 -5.14
N ALA A 119 -7.27 1.18 -4.53
CA ALA A 119 -7.11 0.45 -3.28
C ALA A 119 -8.08 -0.71 -3.14
N TRP A 120 -7.62 -1.78 -2.48
CA TRP A 120 -8.45 -2.84 -1.95
C TRP A 120 -8.50 -2.70 -0.43
N TRP A 121 -9.70 -2.56 0.14
CA TRP A 121 -9.90 -2.41 1.59
C TRP A 121 -10.78 -3.52 2.14
N LEU A 122 -10.43 -4.03 3.30
CA LEU A 122 -11.25 -5.02 3.98
C LEU A 122 -12.53 -4.38 4.49
N LYS A 123 -13.66 -4.91 4.06
CA LYS A 123 -14.99 -4.63 4.58
C LYS A 123 -15.49 -5.88 5.31
N THR A 124 -15.94 -5.70 6.54
CA THR A 124 -16.60 -6.74 7.31
C THR A 124 -18.07 -6.39 7.46
N VAL A 125 -18.94 -7.33 7.10
CA VAL A 125 -20.39 -7.21 7.21
C VAL A 125 -20.91 -8.26 8.19
N GLY A 126 -21.90 -7.89 9.00
CA GLY A 126 -22.52 -8.76 9.99
C GLY A 126 -23.86 -9.32 9.52
N ALA A 127 -24.12 -10.56 9.92
CA ALA A 127 -25.43 -11.18 10.07
C ALA A 127 -25.60 -11.59 11.56
N GLU A 128 -26.79 -12.02 11.99
CA GLU A 128 -27.11 -12.26 13.41
C GLU A 128 -25.99 -12.99 14.19
N ASP A 129 -25.51 -14.13 13.68
CA ASP A 129 -24.52 -14.96 14.37
C ASP A 129 -23.20 -15.14 13.57
N ARG A 130 -23.00 -14.39 12.49
CA ARG A 130 -21.84 -14.57 11.60
C ARG A 130 -21.37 -13.26 10.99
N SER A 131 -20.05 -13.09 10.90
CA SER A 131 -19.42 -12.04 10.11
C SER A 131 -18.90 -12.60 8.79
N PHE A 132 -18.92 -11.76 7.76
CA PHE A 132 -18.28 -12.05 6.49
C PHE A 132 -17.33 -10.92 6.15
N SER A 133 -16.22 -11.26 5.50
CA SER A 133 -15.19 -10.29 5.17
C SER A 133 -14.77 -10.44 3.72
N PHE A 134 -14.66 -9.30 3.02
CA PHE A 134 -14.16 -9.24 1.66
C PHE A 134 -13.35 -7.97 1.47
N LEU A 135 -12.33 -8.03 0.63
CA LEU A 135 -11.69 -6.82 0.11
C LEU A 135 -12.61 -6.24 -0.97
N ASN A 136 -12.96 -4.96 -0.88
CA ASN A 136 -13.64 -4.23 -1.96
C ASN A 136 -12.69 -3.24 -2.62
N GLU A 137 -12.77 -3.18 -3.95
CA GLU A 137 -11.93 -2.30 -4.74
C GLU A 137 -12.52 -0.89 -4.80
N ASN A 138 -11.66 0.10 -4.54
CA ASN A 138 -11.97 1.51 -4.43
C ASN A 138 -11.03 2.31 -5.34
N VAL A 139 -11.56 3.36 -5.93
CA VAL A 139 -10.77 4.42 -6.56
C VAL A 139 -11.15 5.73 -5.87
N VAL A 140 -10.15 6.42 -5.32
CA VAL A 140 -10.28 7.76 -4.75
C VAL A 140 -9.46 8.73 -5.57
N GLU A 141 -10.10 9.80 -6.02
CA GLU A 141 -9.48 10.86 -6.80
C GLU A 141 -9.65 12.19 -6.08
N VAL A 142 -8.57 12.96 -6.02
CA VAL A 142 -8.56 14.30 -5.41
C VAL A 142 -7.92 15.29 -6.37
N TRP A 143 -8.63 16.37 -6.68
CA TRP A 143 -8.10 17.50 -7.46
C TRP A 143 -7.85 18.66 -6.52
N ILE A 144 -6.58 19.05 -6.43
CA ILE A 144 -6.09 20.12 -5.58
C ILE A 144 -5.70 21.32 -6.46
N PRO A 145 -6.34 22.48 -6.30
CA PRO A 145 -6.00 23.67 -7.09
C PRO A 145 -4.59 24.20 -6.78
N ALA A 146 -4.08 25.06 -7.67
CA ALA A 146 -2.78 25.72 -7.49
C ALA A 146 -2.64 26.47 -6.16
N ASP A 147 -3.71 27.13 -5.71
CA ASP A 147 -3.82 27.64 -4.34
C ASP A 147 -4.48 26.55 -3.47
N PRO A 148 -3.71 25.83 -2.61
CA PRO A 148 -4.23 24.73 -1.83
C PRO A 148 -5.26 25.15 -0.77
N THR A 149 -5.50 26.45 -0.56
CA THR A 149 -6.59 26.96 0.30
C THR A 149 -7.94 27.05 -0.43
N GLY A 150 -7.92 26.96 -1.77
CA GLY A 150 -9.11 27.00 -2.63
C GLY A 150 -10.03 25.78 -2.50
N GLU A 151 -11.03 25.68 -3.37
CA GLU A 151 -11.95 24.54 -3.38
C GLU A 151 -11.30 23.31 -4.01
N TRP A 152 -11.22 22.23 -3.24
CA TRP A 152 -10.79 20.91 -3.71
C TRP A 152 -12.01 20.10 -4.13
N LEU A 153 -11.78 19.17 -5.04
CA LEU A 153 -12.75 18.16 -5.44
C LEU A 153 -12.26 16.78 -4.99
N GLN A 154 -13.13 15.96 -4.40
CA GLN A 154 -12.89 14.54 -4.17
C GLN A 154 -14.00 13.70 -4.80
N ARG A 155 -13.60 12.64 -5.46
CA ARG A 155 -14.48 11.55 -5.89
C ARG A 155 -13.99 10.25 -5.30
N ARG A 156 -14.93 9.45 -4.82
CA ARG A 156 -14.68 8.08 -4.37
C ARG A 156 -15.67 7.16 -5.07
N ARG A 157 -15.18 6.02 -5.55
CA ARG A 157 -16.00 5.00 -6.20
C ARG A 157 -15.58 3.63 -5.70
N GLU A 158 -16.56 2.82 -5.34
CA GLU A 158 -16.40 1.36 -5.22
C GLU A 158 -16.67 0.77 -6.62
N THR A 159 -15.81 -0.13 -7.10
CA THR A 159 -15.92 -0.63 -8.50
C THR A 159 -16.94 -1.76 -8.65
N GLY A 160 -17.43 -2.31 -7.54
CA GLY A 160 -18.21 -3.55 -7.51
C GLY A 160 -17.37 -4.81 -7.32
N ASN A 161 -16.06 -4.74 -7.56
CA ASN A 161 -15.18 -5.91 -7.44
C ASN A 161 -14.94 -6.27 -5.96
N ARG A 162 -15.03 -7.58 -5.66
CA ARG A 162 -14.88 -8.13 -4.31
C ARG A 162 -14.01 -9.37 -4.31
N LYS A 163 -13.11 -9.48 -3.33
CA LYS A 163 -12.33 -10.70 -3.03
C LYS A 163 -12.70 -11.18 -1.65
N TRP A 164 -13.46 -12.26 -1.58
CA TRP A 164 -13.94 -12.81 -0.30
C TRP A 164 -12.79 -13.46 0.47
N VAL A 165 -12.71 -13.11 1.75
CA VAL A 165 -11.73 -13.60 2.72
C VAL A 165 -12.40 -14.58 3.69
N GLU A 166 -13.59 -14.22 4.18
CA GLU A 166 -14.41 -15.06 5.05
C GLU A 166 -15.81 -15.19 4.43
N GLY A 167 -16.21 -16.44 4.17
CA GLY A 167 -17.46 -16.81 3.51
C GLY A 167 -17.55 -16.40 2.04
N THR A 168 -18.78 -16.28 1.53
CA THR A 168 -19.05 -15.88 0.14
C THR A 168 -20.21 -14.89 0.07
N GLU A 169 -20.38 -14.23 -1.08
CA GLU A 169 -21.52 -13.34 -1.32
C GLU A 169 -22.86 -14.04 -1.14
N ALA A 170 -22.99 -15.27 -1.67
CA ALA A 170 -24.21 -16.05 -1.56
C ALA A 170 -24.56 -16.38 -0.11
N GLU A 171 -23.55 -16.78 0.69
CA GLU A 171 -23.74 -17.04 2.12
C GLU A 171 -24.10 -15.77 2.90
N ALA A 172 -23.43 -14.65 2.60
CA ALA A 172 -23.69 -13.37 3.25
C ALA A 172 -25.14 -12.91 3.00
N ARG A 173 -25.60 -12.98 1.74
CA ARG A 173 -26.99 -12.65 1.38
C ARG A 173 -28.00 -13.61 2.01
N ALA A 174 -27.72 -14.91 2.00
CA ALA A 174 -28.58 -15.91 2.63
C ALA A 174 -28.72 -15.71 4.14
N ALA A 175 -27.65 -15.21 4.78
CA ALA A 175 -27.64 -14.85 6.20
C ALA A 175 -28.24 -13.45 6.49
N GLY A 176 -28.67 -12.71 5.46
CA GLY A 176 -29.26 -11.38 5.61
C GLY A 176 -28.26 -10.25 5.83
N ALA A 177 -26.97 -10.46 5.53
CA ALA A 177 -25.97 -9.40 5.61
C ALA A 177 -26.20 -8.34 4.52
N VAL A 178 -26.16 -7.07 4.91
CA VAL A 178 -26.26 -5.91 4.00
C VAL A 178 -24.89 -5.70 3.34
N ILE A 179 -24.82 -5.95 2.04
CA ILE A 179 -23.58 -5.82 1.23
C ILE A 179 -23.69 -4.77 0.14
N GLU A 180 -24.79 -4.04 0.12
CA GLU A 180 -25.06 -2.97 -0.81
C GLU A 180 -24.02 -1.85 -0.69
N GLU A 181 -23.69 -1.28 -1.85
CA GLU A 181 -22.77 -0.15 -1.94
C GLU A 181 -23.53 1.13 -1.58
N VAL A 182 -22.92 1.91 -0.69
CA VAL A 182 -23.41 3.24 -0.36
C VAL A 182 -22.79 4.19 -1.37
N PRO A 183 -23.58 4.94 -2.15
CA PRO A 183 -23.03 5.94 -3.06
C PRO A 183 -22.21 6.96 -2.28
N TRP A 184 -20.98 7.20 -2.75
CA TRP A 184 -20.13 8.27 -2.26
C TRP A 184 -20.33 9.49 -3.14
N PRO A 185 -21.12 10.50 -2.72
CA PRO A 185 -21.33 11.68 -3.54
C PRO A 185 -20.02 12.41 -3.78
N GLU A 186 -19.93 13.10 -4.91
CA GLU A 186 -18.87 14.06 -5.15
C GLU A 186 -18.79 15.06 -3.99
N GLN A 187 -17.59 15.28 -3.46
CA GLN A 187 -17.37 16.22 -2.36
C GLN A 187 -16.53 17.40 -2.83
N ARG A 188 -16.93 18.60 -2.40
CA ARG A 188 -16.20 19.84 -2.62
C ARG A 188 -15.97 20.53 -1.28
N ALA A 189 -14.73 20.90 -1.00
CA ALA A 189 -14.38 21.51 0.26
C ALA A 189 -13.18 22.46 0.11
N LYS A 190 -13.23 23.60 0.80
CA LYS A 190 -12.09 24.52 0.87
C LYS A 190 -10.92 23.87 1.62
N GLY A 191 -9.74 23.93 1.02
CA GLY A 191 -8.51 23.38 1.57
C GLY A 191 -8.61 21.92 2.01
N GLY A 192 -9.32 21.10 1.23
CA GLY A 192 -9.40 19.64 1.42
C GLY A 192 -10.23 19.19 2.62
N ALA A 193 -11.10 20.05 3.17
CA ALA A 193 -11.83 19.76 4.39
C ALA A 193 -13.05 18.82 4.22
N PHE A 194 -12.82 17.59 3.75
CA PHE A 194 -13.88 16.61 3.45
C PHE A 194 -14.51 15.96 4.69
N SER A 195 -13.83 16.01 5.84
CA SER A 195 -14.32 15.51 7.12
C SER A 195 -14.70 16.63 8.08
N GLN A 196 -15.56 16.32 9.05
CA GLN A 196 -15.94 17.26 10.10
C GLN A 196 -14.80 17.43 11.12
N ASN A 197 -14.79 18.56 11.84
CA ASN A 197 -13.87 18.87 12.95
C ASN A 197 -12.37 18.90 12.58
N LEU A 198 -12.04 19.37 11.38
CA LEU A 198 -10.66 19.50 10.96
C LEU A 198 -9.98 20.72 11.60
N PRO A 199 -8.70 20.59 12.02
CA PRO A 199 -7.88 21.73 12.40
C PRO A 199 -7.90 22.87 11.35
N GLU A 200 -8.16 24.09 11.81
CA GLU A 200 -8.29 25.28 10.96
C GLU A 200 -7.05 25.53 10.08
N HIS A 201 -5.86 25.28 10.65
CA HIS A 201 -4.58 25.59 10.02
C HIS A 201 -3.96 24.43 9.22
N GLY A 202 -4.69 23.34 8.98
CA GLY A 202 -4.13 22.15 8.33
C GLY A 202 -3.69 21.07 9.31
N GLY A 203 -3.31 19.92 8.77
CA GLY A 203 -2.80 18.79 9.53
C GLY A 203 -2.07 17.80 8.63
N TRP A 204 -1.66 16.66 9.19
CA TRP A 204 -0.92 15.63 8.45
C TRP A 204 -1.70 15.12 7.22
N GLN A 205 -3.02 14.98 7.31
CA GLN A 205 -3.88 14.51 6.20
C GLN A 205 -4.14 15.55 5.11
N PHE A 206 -3.87 16.82 5.40
CA PHE A 206 -4.09 17.96 4.49
C PHE A 206 -3.08 19.05 4.87
N PRO A 207 -1.79 18.87 4.51
CA PRO A 207 -0.70 19.71 5.00
C PRO A 207 -0.71 21.05 4.27
N ARG A 208 -1.59 21.94 4.71
CA ARG A 208 -1.70 23.32 4.20
C ARG A 208 -0.37 24.07 4.37
N PRO A 209 -0.10 25.12 3.57
CA PRO A 209 1.18 25.82 3.60
C PRO A 209 1.64 26.25 5.00
N GLU A 210 0.74 26.75 5.83
CA GLU A 210 1.05 27.18 7.20
C GLU A 210 1.47 26.01 8.09
N PHE A 211 0.77 24.87 8.01
CA PHE A 211 1.14 23.65 8.73
C PHE A 211 2.51 23.15 8.27
N ALA A 212 2.72 23.04 6.96
CA ALA A 212 3.97 22.55 6.39
C ALA A 212 5.17 23.44 6.74
N ALA A 213 4.98 24.76 6.76
CA ALA A 213 6.00 25.74 7.14
C ALA A 213 6.30 25.72 8.66
N GLY A 214 5.34 25.31 9.48
CA GLY A 214 5.49 25.20 10.93
C GLY A 214 6.12 23.87 11.41
N LEU A 215 6.41 22.94 10.51
CA LEU A 215 7.05 21.67 10.86
C LEU A 215 8.52 21.88 11.25
N PRO A 216 9.02 21.19 12.30
CA PRO A 216 10.43 21.23 12.65
C PRO A 216 11.34 20.80 11.49
N THR A 217 12.49 21.47 11.35
CA THR A 217 13.50 21.17 10.32
C THR A 217 14.57 20.19 10.79
N ASP A 218 14.66 19.93 12.10
CA ASP A 218 15.46 18.85 12.66
C ASP A 218 14.68 17.52 12.61
N PRO A 219 15.24 16.42 12.04
CA PRO A 219 14.50 15.17 11.86
C PRO A 219 14.00 14.54 13.17
N GLU A 220 14.78 14.61 14.25
CA GLU A 220 14.38 14.05 15.54
C GLU A 220 13.24 14.87 16.13
N GLN A 221 13.34 16.20 16.14
CA GLN A 221 12.24 17.07 16.58
C GLN A 221 10.97 16.89 15.73
N LEU A 222 11.12 16.69 14.42
CA LEU A 222 9.99 16.40 13.53
C LEU A 222 9.35 15.06 13.88
N TYR A 223 10.15 14.03 14.18
CA TYR A 223 9.64 12.75 14.65
C TYR A 223 8.89 12.89 15.99
N GLN A 224 9.43 13.65 16.95
CA GLN A 224 8.74 13.89 18.22
C GLN A 224 7.41 14.60 18.02
N ARG A 225 7.35 15.56 17.09
CA ARG A 225 6.09 16.21 16.72
C ARG A 225 5.09 15.23 16.10
N LEU A 226 5.53 14.43 15.13
CA LEU A 226 4.71 13.39 14.50
C LEU A 226 4.18 12.39 15.54
N ARG A 227 5.03 11.93 16.45
CA ARG A 227 4.68 11.01 17.54
C ARG A 227 3.64 11.63 18.47
N ALA A 228 3.80 12.90 18.85
CA ALA A 228 2.85 13.58 19.73
C ALA A 228 1.46 13.71 19.06
N ASP A 229 1.42 14.08 17.79
CA ASP A 229 0.16 14.31 17.05
C ASP A 229 -0.57 12.99 16.71
N SER A 230 0.17 11.91 16.45
CA SER A 230 -0.39 10.59 16.09
C SER A 230 -0.61 9.66 17.28
N GLY A 231 -0.05 9.99 18.43
CA GLY A 231 0.06 9.09 19.58
C GLY A 231 1.14 7.99 19.42
N GLY A 232 2.00 8.08 18.40
CA GLY A 232 3.15 7.20 18.19
C GLY A 232 2.83 5.85 17.55
N GLY A 233 3.83 4.97 17.56
CA GLY A 233 3.70 3.61 17.03
C GLY A 233 3.37 3.58 15.53
N GLY A 234 2.61 2.57 15.09
CA GLY A 234 2.14 2.42 13.72
C GLY A 234 1.31 3.60 13.21
N ARG A 235 0.61 4.32 14.10
CA ARG A 235 -0.14 5.53 13.71
C ARG A 235 0.77 6.66 13.24
N ALA A 236 2.00 6.75 13.73
CA ALA A 236 2.96 7.72 13.23
C ALA A 236 3.31 7.46 11.76
N LEU A 237 3.43 6.18 11.37
CA LEU A 237 3.66 5.80 9.98
C LEU A 237 2.45 6.15 9.10
N VAL A 238 1.23 5.90 9.58
CA VAL A 238 -0.01 6.28 8.88
C VAL A 238 -0.07 7.80 8.64
N TYR A 239 0.17 8.61 9.67
CA TYR A 239 0.13 10.07 9.55
C TYR A 239 1.19 10.60 8.58
N ALA A 240 2.39 10.01 8.60
CA ALA A 240 3.43 10.36 7.65
C ALA A 240 3.05 9.96 6.21
N ALA A 241 2.48 8.77 6.02
CA ALA A 241 2.00 8.30 4.72
C ALA A 241 0.92 9.22 4.15
N ASP A 242 -0.09 9.58 4.96
CA ASP A 242 -1.15 10.52 4.60
C ASP A 242 -0.57 11.84 4.08
N ALA A 243 0.40 12.42 4.80
CA ALA A 243 1.02 13.69 4.44
C ALA A 243 1.83 13.59 3.15
N LEU A 244 2.66 12.54 3.02
CA LEU A 244 3.50 12.30 1.85
C LEU A 244 2.66 12.06 0.58
N ARG A 245 1.58 11.28 0.70
CA ARG A 245 0.70 10.88 -0.40
C ARG A 245 -0.05 12.05 -1.04
N THR A 246 -0.29 13.13 -0.29
CA THR A 246 -0.89 14.35 -0.84
C THR A 246 -0.03 15.03 -1.92
N GLY A 247 1.29 14.82 -1.85
CA GLY A 247 2.30 15.53 -2.63
C GLY A 247 2.42 17.04 -2.28
N LEU A 248 1.69 17.54 -1.29
CA LEU A 248 1.67 18.98 -0.96
C LEU A 248 2.87 19.42 -0.12
N LEU A 249 3.57 18.48 0.52
CA LEU A 249 4.79 18.80 1.26
C LEU A 249 5.90 19.22 0.28
N PRO A 250 6.53 20.39 0.49
CA PRO A 250 7.70 20.79 -0.28
C PRO A 250 8.82 19.76 -0.21
N ALA A 251 9.68 19.71 -1.23
CA ALA A 251 10.78 18.75 -1.34
C ALA A 251 11.64 18.61 -0.07
N ALA A 252 12.02 19.74 0.52
CA ALA A 252 12.80 19.75 1.77
C ALA A 252 12.01 19.16 2.96
N THR A 253 10.72 19.46 3.06
CA THR A 253 9.85 18.95 4.13
C THR A 253 9.57 17.45 3.96
N ARG A 254 9.35 17.00 2.72
CA ARG A 254 9.22 15.57 2.37
C ARG A 254 10.48 14.80 2.75
N ALA A 255 11.65 15.31 2.36
CA ALA A 255 12.93 14.72 2.74
C ALA A 255 13.13 14.69 4.26
N ASN A 256 12.76 15.77 4.96
CA ASN A 256 12.90 15.80 6.42
C ASN A 256 11.96 14.79 7.11
N LEU A 257 10.73 14.62 6.61
CA LEU A 257 9.79 13.63 7.14
C LEU A 257 10.27 12.20 6.91
N LEU A 258 10.88 11.90 5.77
CA LEU A 258 11.52 10.61 5.51
C LEU A 258 12.69 10.36 6.49
N ARG A 259 13.54 11.37 6.76
CA ARG A 259 14.58 11.26 7.80
C ARG A 259 14.00 11.10 9.19
N ALA A 260 12.89 11.76 9.51
CA ALA A 260 12.21 11.64 10.80
C ALA A 260 11.69 10.20 11.04
N LEU A 261 11.19 9.52 10.00
CA LEU A 261 10.76 8.12 10.12
C LEU A 261 11.90 7.16 10.51
N ALA A 262 13.16 7.53 10.31
CA ALA A 262 14.31 6.74 10.76
C ALA A 262 14.38 6.60 12.30
N HIS A 263 13.65 7.46 13.02
CA HIS A 263 13.55 7.44 14.49
C HIS A 263 12.34 6.63 14.98
N LEU A 264 11.49 6.13 14.08
CA LEU A 264 10.31 5.33 14.42
C LEU A 264 10.72 3.94 14.94
N PRO A 265 10.38 3.57 16.19
CA PRO A 265 10.70 2.26 16.73
C PRO A 265 10.01 1.13 15.97
N GLY A 266 10.72 0.03 15.75
CA GLY A 266 10.20 -1.17 15.10
C GLY A 266 9.97 -1.04 13.59
N LEU A 267 10.36 0.07 12.96
CA LEU A 267 10.30 0.22 11.51
C LEU A 267 11.39 -0.61 10.84
N ASP A 268 11.00 -1.45 9.88
CA ASP A 268 11.92 -2.29 9.11
C ASP A 268 11.56 -2.32 7.62
N VAL A 269 12.50 -2.73 6.77
CA VAL A 269 12.20 -3.10 5.38
C VAL A 269 11.53 -4.46 5.40
N THR A 270 10.35 -4.56 4.80
CA THR A 270 9.56 -5.80 4.82
C THR A 270 9.69 -6.59 3.52
N ASP A 271 9.90 -5.93 2.39
CA ASP A 271 9.98 -6.57 1.07
C ASP A 271 10.47 -5.59 -0.02
N ASP A 272 11.03 -6.13 -1.11
CA ASP A 272 11.12 -5.44 -2.41
C ASP A 272 9.78 -5.61 -3.14
N ALA A 273 8.76 -4.93 -2.62
CA ALA A 273 7.38 -5.11 -3.05
C ALA A 273 7.04 -4.33 -4.32
N ALA A 274 6.04 -4.81 -5.05
CA ALA A 274 5.29 -3.94 -5.96
C ALA A 274 4.14 -3.25 -5.20
N ASP A 275 3.69 -2.09 -5.67
CA ASP A 275 2.39 -1.52 -5.32
C ASP A 275 1.24 -2.27 -6.02
N LEU A 276 0.00 -1.88 -5.73
CA LEU A 276 -1.19 -2.55 -6.27
C LEU A 276 -1.20 -2.66 -7.80
N ASP A 277 -0.65 -1.68 -8.50
CA ASP A 277 -0.64 -1.63 -9.97
C ASP A 277 0.66 -2.18 -10.58
N GLY A 278 1.51 -2.83 -9.77
CA GLY A 278 2.71 -3.53 -10.23
C GLY A 278 3.98 -2.69 -10.30
N ARG A 279 3.97 -1.44 -9.81
CA ARG A 279 5.17 -0.59 -9.74
C ARG A 279 6.07 -1.06 -8.61
N ARG A 280 7.32 -1.39 -8.93
CA ARG A 280 8.30 -1.83 -7.92
C ARG A 280 8.69 -0.67 -7.00
N GLY A 281 8.73 -0.96 -5.70
CA GLY A 281 9.19 -0.07 -4.66
C GLY A 281 9.87 -0.83 -3.52
N VAL A 282 10.19 -0.10 -2.45
CA VAL A 282 10.72 -0.69 -1.21
C VAL A 282 9.66 -0.52 -0.12
N ALA A 283 9.21 -1.63 0.46
CA ALA A 283 8.21 -1.62 1.51
C ALA A 283 8.88 -1.44 2.88
N LEU A 284 8.42 -0.44 3.63
CA LEU A 284 8.83 -0.16 5.01
C LEU A 284 7.64 -0.33 5.92
N GLY A 285 7.77 -1.14 6.97
CA GLY A 285 6.66 -1.53 7.81
C GLY A 285 6.96 -1.57 9.29
N VAL A 286 5.90 -1.42 10.07
CA VAL A 286 5.91 -1.56 11.52
C VAL A 286 4.73 -2.43 11.93
N ALA A 287 4.98 -3.39 12.82
CA ALA A 287 3.95 -4.26 13.39
C ALA A 287 3.58 -3.82 14.81
N GLU A 288 2.30 -3.55 15.03
CA GLU A 288 1.74 -3.15 16.32
C GLU A 288 0.27 -3.60 16.42
N ASP A 289 -0.21 -3.91 17.63
CA ASP A 289 -1.61 -4.24 17.90
C ASP A 289 -2.22 -5.35 16.99
N GLY A 290 -1.40 -6.29 16.55
CA GLY A 290 -1.85 -7.42 15.70
C GLY A 290 -2.09 -7.04 14.25
N GLU A 291 -1.57 -5.90 13.79
CA GLU A 291 -1.52 -5.45 12.40
C GLU A 291 -0.11 -4.98 12.04
N ARG A 292 0.29 -5.21 10.79
CA ARG A 292 1.47 -4.62 10.18
C ARG A 292 1.05 -3.58 9.17
N GLN A 293 1.41 -2.32 9.43
CA GLN A 293 1.25 -1.20 8.50
C GLN A 293 2.54 -1.04 7.70
N GLU A 294 2.41 -0.83 6.39
CA GLU A 294 3.52 -0.61 5.49
C GLU A 294 3.26 0.58 4.55
N ILE A 295 4.33 1.28 4.20
CA ILE A 295 4.39 2.22 3.07
C ILE A 295 5.32 1.66 2.01
N ILE A 296 5.03 1.93 0.74
CA ILE A 296 5.86 1.52 -0.39
C ILE A 296 6.45 2.79 -0.99
N LEU A 297 7.79 2.89 -0.95
CA LEU A 297 8.52 4.02 -1.51
C LEU A 297 9.02 3.69 -2.91
N ASP A 298 8.88 4.63 -3.83
CA ASP A 298 9.56 4.59 -5.12
C ASP A 298 11.06 4.90 -4.91
N PRO A 299 11.98 3.96 -5.21
CA PRO A 299 13.41 4.16 -5.00
C PRO A 299 14.02 5.22 -5.92
N ALA A 300 13.34 5.63 -7.00
CA ALA A 300 13.82 6.63 -7.94
C ALA A 300 13.38 8.06 -7.57
N THR A 301 12.27 8.23 -6.86
CA THR A 301 11.70 9.55 -6.54
C THR A 301 11.58 9.83 -5.04
N GLY A 302 11.59 8.79 -4.20
CA GLY A 302 11.30 8.89 -2.77
C GLY A 302 9.81 9.16 -2.47
N GLU A 303 8.92 9.02 -3.45
CA GLU A 303 7.48 9.19 -3.26
C GLU A 303 6.83 7.95 -2.66
N VAL A 304 5.75 8.14 -1.89
CA VAL A 304 4.90 7.03 -1.44
C VAL A 304 3.99 6.63 -2.60
N ILE A 305 4.22 5.43 -3.12
CA ILE A 305 3.49 4.90 -4.28
C ILE A 305 2.42 3.88 -3.91
N GLY A 306 2.34 3.49 -2.65
CA GLY A 306 1.34 2.54 -2.17
C GLY A 306 1.46 2.32 -0.67
N GLU A 307 0.44 1.69 -0.12
CA GLU A 307 0.38 1.31 1.28
C GLU A 307 -0.16 -0.12 1.38
N ARG A 308 0.23 -0.83 2.44
CA ARG A 308 -0.27 -2.18 2.70
C ARG A 308 -0.52 -2.36 4.20
N LYS A 309 -1.65 -2.97 4.54
CA LYS A 309 -1.91 -3.48 5.88
C LYS A 309 -2.04 -4.98 5.83
N VAL A 310 -1.38 -5.65 6.77
CA VAL A 310 -1.42 -7.10 6.92
C VAL A 310 -1.87 -7.41 8.33
N SER A 311 -2.86 -8.27 8.49
CA SER A 311 -3.24 -8.74 9.80
C SER A 311 -2.18 -9.71 10.33
N ASP A 312 -1.67 -9.46 11.54
CA ASP A 312 -0.73 -10.34 12.24
C ASP A 312 -1.42 -11.21 13.31
N SER A 313 -2.74 -11.14 13.38
CA SER A 313 -3.62 -11.95 14.24
C SER A 313 -4.83 -12.49 13.46
N MET A 314 -5.56 -13.43 14.04
CA MET A 314 -6.84 -13.87 13.47
C MET A 314 -7.97 -13.07 14.11
N PHE A 315 -8.91 -12.58 13.31
CA PHE A 315 -10.10 -11.88 13.81
C PHE A 315 -11.28 -12.07 12.85
N ALA A 316 -12.50 -12.23 13.38
CA ALA A 316 -13.73 -12.29 12.56
C ALA A 316 -13.68 -13.23 11.33
N GLY A 317 -12.97 -14.37 11.44
CA GLY A 317 -12.75 -15.32 10.35
C GLY A 317 -11.58 -14.98 9.41
N VAL A 318 -11.06 -13.75 9.46
CA VAL A 318 -9.87 -13.31 8.71
C VAL A 318 -8.62 -13.99 9.27
N PRO A 319 -7.91 -14.81 8.46
CA PRO A 319 -6.69 -15.47 8.90
C PRO A 319 -5.54 -14.49 9.17
N LYS A 320 -4.64 -14.86 10.07
CA LYS A 320 -3.33 -14.21 10.20
C LYS A 320 -2.58 -14.26 8.85
N GLY A 321 -1.91 -13.17 8.51
CA GLY A 321 -1.16 -12.99 7.26
C GLY A 321 -2.01 -12.41 6.13
N THR A 322 -3.30 -12.17 6.36
CA THR A 322 -4.19 -11.60 5.35
C THR A 322 -3.87 -10.13 5.13
N VAL A 323 -3.70 -9.73 3.88
CA VAL A 323 -3.64 -8.32 3.45
C VAL A 323 -5.04 -7.73 3.58
N THR A 324 -5.21 -6.77 4.49
CA THR A 324 -6.48 -6.11 4.81
C THR A 324 -6.62 -4.74 4.16
N SER A 325 -5.53 -4.16 3.69
CA SER A 325 -5.49 -2.95 2.88
C SER A 325 -4.34 -3.04 1.90
N TYR A 326 -4.53 -2.63 0.66
CA TYR A 326 -3.45 -2.51 -0.31
C TYR A 326 -3.77 -1.46 -1.36
N SER A 327 -2.84 -0.56 -1.65
CA SER A 327 -3.07 0.55 -2.57
C SER A 327 -1.92 0.82 -3.50
N SER A 328 -2.24 1.53 -4.59
CA SER A 328 -1.32 2.30 -5.41
C SER A 328 -1.72 3.78 -5.36
N VAL A 329 -0.74 4.66 -5.53
CA VAL A 329 -0.92 6.11 -5.49
C VAL A 329 -0.18 6.75 -6.65
N THR A 330 -0.91 7.51 -7.46
CA THR A 330 -0.33 8.31 -8.54
C THR A 330 -0.65 9.79 -8.35
N THR A 331 0.33 10.64 -8.63
CA THR A 331 0.15 12.10 -8.64
C THR A 331 0.46 12.64 -10.04
N ALA A 332 -0.38 13.54 -10.53
CA ALA A 332 -0.20 14.22 -11.82
C ALA A 332 -0.62 15.69 -11.72
N VAL A 333 -0.28 16.51 -12.73
CA VAL A 333 -0.86 17.84 -12.94
C VAL A 333 -1.79 17.77 -14.15
N VAL A 334 -3.03 18.20 -13.98
CA VAL A 334 -4.09 18.14 -15.01
C VAL A 334 -4.69 19.52 -15.26
N ASP A 335 -5.21 19.74 -16.48
CA ASP A 335 -5.68 21.06 -16.92
C ASP A 335 -7.14 21.35 -16.57
N ALA A 336 -7.89 20.35 -16.09
CA ALA A 336 -9.33 20.46 -15.92
C ALA A 336 -9.84 19.57 -14.78
N LEU A 337 -10.99 19.95 -14.22
CA LEU A 337 -11.79 19.07 -13.37
C LEU A 337 -12.54 18.07 -14.25
N PRO A 338 -12.93 16.90 -13.72
CA PRO A 338 -13.68 15.93 -14.50
C PRO A 338 -15.08 16.48 -14.86
N GLY A 339 -15.39 16.50 -16.16
CA GLY A 339 -16.69 16.94 -16.69
C GLY A 339 -16.85 18.45 -16.91
N SER A 340 -15.75 19.23 -16.86
CA SER A 340 -15.72 20.63 -17.28
C SER A 340 -15.48 20.81 -18.78
#